data_AF-A0A3M0IG61-F1
#
_entry.id   AF-A0A3M0IG61-F1
#
_cell.length_a   1.000
_cell.length_b   1.000
_cell.length_c   1.000
_cell.angle_alpha   90.00
_cell.angle_beta   90.00
_cell.angle_gamma   90.00
#
_symmetry.space_group_name_H-M   'P 1'
#
loop_
_entity.id
_entity.type
_entity.pdbx_description
1 polymer ?
#
loop_
_entity_poly.entity_id
_entity_poly.type
_entity_poly.pdbx_seq_one_letter_code
_entity_poly.pdbx_strand_id
1 'polypeptide(L)' 'MPVEALSLVPKADVPLSARDFKSDQEVRWCPGCGDYAILAAVQGFMPELGLARENIVFVSG' A
#
# COMPACT_ATOMS: atom_id res chain seq x y z
N MET A 1 4.93 4.53 -15.69
CA MET A 1 4.41 3.68 -16.79
C MET A 1 3.14 3.01 -16.29
N PRO A 2 2.00 3.07 -16.99
CA PRO A 2 0.86 2.27 -16.59
C PRO A 2 1.28 0.80 -16.70
N VAL A 3 1.21 0.08 -15.60
CA VAL A 3 1.47 -1.36 -15.60
C VAL A 3 0.33 -1.98 -16.41
N GLU A 4 0.63 -2.48 -17.60
CA GLU A 4 -0.38 -3.00 -18.55
C GLU A 4 -1.31 -4.03 -17.90
N ALA A 5 -0.76 -4.80 -16.96
CA ALA A 5 -1.46 -5.79 -16.14
C ALA A 5 -2.61 -5.22 -15.26
N LEU A 6 -2.64 -3.91 -14.99
CA LEU A 6 -3.62 -3.27 -14.09
C LEU A 6 -4.67 -2.45 -14.85
N SER A 7 -4.70 -2.52 -16.18
CA SER A 7 -5.58 -1.72 -17.03
C SER A 7 -7.08 -1.91 -16.76
N LEU A 8 -7.49 -3.07 -16.25
CA LEU A 8 -8.89 -3.40 -15.95
C LEU A 8 -9.30 -3.14 -14.49
N VAL A 9 -8.37 -2.69 -13.64
CA VAL A 9 -8.65 -2.45 -12.21
C VAL A 9 -9.17 -1.02 -12.03
N PRO A 10 -10.33 -0.81 -11.36
CA PRO A 10 -10.84 0.53 -11.12
C PRO A 10 -9.87 1.39 -10.32
N LYS A 11 -9.70 2.63 -10.79
CA LYS A 11 -8.81 3.64 -10.20
C LYS A 11 -9.51 4.41 -9.08
N ALA A 12 -8.72 5.06 -8.23
CA ALA A 12 -9.26 5.96 -7.23
C ALA A 12 -9.82 7.24 -7.87
N ASP A 13 -10.97 7.71 -7.39
CA ASP A 13 -11.58 8.98 -7.82
C ASP A 13 -10.88 10.21 -7.21
N VAL A 14 -10.12 10.00 -6.13
CA VAL A 14 -9.38 11.04 -5.40
C VAL A 14 -7.90 10.69 -5.27
N PRO A 15 -7.00 11.69 -5.17
CA PRO A 15 -5.60 11.44 -4.89
C PRO A 15 -5.43 10.70 -3.55
N LEU A 16 -4.67 9.61 -3.57
CA LEU A 16 -4.32 8.85 -2.38
C LEU A 16 -2.97 9.31 -1.82
N SER A 17 -2.77 9.08 -0.53
CA SER A 17 -1.53 9.37 0.19
C SER A 17 -1.03 8.13 0.94
N ALA A 18 0.23 8.14 1.36
CA ALA A 18 0.78 7.06 2.18
C ALA A 18 0.01 6.86 3.50
N ARG A 19 -0.71 7.88 3.99
CA ARG A 19 -1.54 7.78 5.20
C ARG A 19 -2.75 6.87 4.97
N ASP A 20 -3.30 6.82 3.76
CA ASP A 20 -4.47 6.00 3.44
C ASP A 20 -4.16 4.50 3.48
N PHE A 21 -2.87 4.13 3.38
CA PHE A 21 -2.37 2.76 3.44
C PHE A 21 -1.77 2.38 4.80
N LYS A 22 -1.90 3.23 5.82
CA LYS A 22 -1.48 2.93 7.18
C LYS A 22 -2.64 2.36 8.00
N SER A 23 -2.39 1.26 8.69
CA SER A 23 -3.29 0.74 9.72
C SER A 23 -3.14 1.56 11.01
N ASP A 24 -4.23 1.63 11.76
CA ASP A 24 -4.31 2.11 13.13
C ASP A 24 -3.75 1.11 14.16
N GLN A 25 -3.42 -0.10 13.74
CA GLN A 25 -2.82 -1.12 14.58
C GLN A 25 -1.36 -0.79 14.91
N GLU A 26 -1.00 -0.99 16.18
CA GLU A 26 0.37 -0.88 16.63
C GLU A 26 1.23 -2.03 16.05
N VAL A 27 2.38 -1.66 15.48
CA VAL A 27 3.34 -2.63 14.95
C VAL A 27 4.17 -3.21 16.08
N ARG A 28 3.96 -4.50 16.36
CA ARG A 28 4.59 -5.24 17.48
C ARG A 28 5.90 -5.95 17.12
N TRP A 29 6.64 -5.43 16.14
CA TRP A 29 7.94 -5.99 15.75
C TRP A 29 9.04 -5.61 16.73
N CYS A 30 10.13 -6.38 16.73
CA CYS A 30 11.29 -6.10 17.55
C CYS A 30 11.94 -4.75 17.16
N PRO A 31 12.49 -3.97 18.11
CA PRO A 31 13.23 -2.75 17.79
C PRO A 31 14.37 -3.04 16.80
N GLY A 32 14.43 -2.27 15.71
CA GLY A 32 15.43 -2.45 14.65
C GLY A 32 15.11 -3.55 13.63
N CYS A 33 13.92 -4.16 13.69
CA CYS A 33 13.47 -5.12 12.67
C CYS A 33 13.48 -4.47 11.27
N GLY A 34 14.02 -5.18 10.27
CA GLY A 34 14.04 -4.71 8.89
C GLY A 34 12.65 -4.54 8.26
N ASP A 35 11.64 -5.23 8.81
CA ASP A 35 10.26 -5.20 8.30
C ASP A 35 9.64 -3.79 8.39
N TYR A 36 10.11 -2.94 9.32
CA TYR A 36 9.71 -1.53 9.37
C TYR A 36 10.03 -0.80 8.06
N ALA A 37 11.19 -1.08 7.46
CA ALA A 37 11.57 -0.48 6.19
C ALA A 37 10.72 -1.02 5.03
N ILE A 38 10.42 -2.33 5.03
CA ILE A 38 9.56 -2.96 4.03
C ILE A 38 8.16 -2.35 4.10
N LEU A 39 7.57 -2.26 5.30
CA LEU A 39 6.25 -1.66 5.51
C LEU A 39 6.21 -0.21 5.05
N ALA A 40 7.21 0.59 5.40
CA ALA A 40 7.28 1.99 4.99
C ALA A 40 7.39 2.15 3.46
N ALA A 41 8.20 1.32 2.80
CA ALA A 41 8.34 1.32 1.35
C ALA A 41 7.03 0.93 0.65
N VAL A 42 6.37 -0.13 1.11
CA VAL A 42 5.05 -0.54 0.60
C VAL A 42 4.04 0.60 0.74
N GLN A 43 3.88 1.14 1.95
CA GLN A 43 2.93 2.24 2.21
C GLN A 43 3.21 3.50 1.39
N GLY A 44 4.48 3.80 1.11
CA GLY A 44 4.89 4.92 0.27
C GLY A 44 4.61 4.71 -1.22
N PHE A 45 4.75 3.49 -1.70
CA PHE A 45 4.56 3.13 -3.11
C PHE A 45 3.09 2.97 -3.51
N MET A 46 2.24 2.45 -2.61
CA MET A 46 0.84 2.14 -2.94
C MET A 46 0.03 3.29 -3.58
N PRO A 47 0.16 4.56 -3.15
CA PRO A 47 -0.53 5.68 -3.81
C PRO A 47 -0.17 5.87 -5.27
N GLU A 48 1.06 5.51 -5.68
CA GLU A 48 1.56 5.69 -7.04
C GLU A 48 0.86 4.76 -8.05
N LEU A 49 0.24 3.67 -7.57
CA LEU A 49 -0.55 2.77 -8.41
C LEU A 49 -1.85 3.40 -8.89
N GLY A 50 -2.39 4.39 -8.16
CA GLY A 50 -3.65 5.08 -8.50
C GLY A 50 -4.90 4.18 -8.48
N LEU A 51 -4.82 3.01 -7.84
CA LEU A 51 -5.93 2.07 -7.71
C LEU A 51 -6.82 2.44 -6.52
N ALA A 52 -8.13 2.17 -6.61
CA ALA A 52 -9.02 2.30 -5.47
C ALA A 52 -8.62 1.33 -4.35
N ARG A 53 -8.71 1.76 -3.08
CA ARG A 53 -8.16 1.02 -1.93
C ARG A 53 -8.83 -0.33 -1.73
N GLU A 54 -10.14 -0.37 -1.98
CA GLU A 54 -10.98 -1.56 -1.93
C GLU A 54 -10.62 -2.63 -2.97
N ASN A 55 -9.85 -2.27 -4.01
CA ASN A 55 -9.37 -3.20 -5.03
C ASN A 55 -8.00 -3.80 -4.71
N ILE A 56 -7.45 -3.53 -3.52
CA ILE A 56 -6.14 -4.01 -3.07
C ILE A 56 -6.34 -4.94 -1.87
N VAL A 57 -5.71 -6.11 -1.92
CA VAL A 57 -5.68 -7.06 -0.80
C VAL A 57 -4.24 -7.45 -0.46
N PHE A 58 -3.93 -7.46 0.83
CA PHE A 58 -2.68 -8.00 1.36
C PHE A 58 -2.96 -9.37 1.96
N VAL A 59 -2.31 -10.40 1.45
CA VAL A 59 -2.42 -11.79 1.95
C VAL A 59 -1.07 -12.17 2.54
N SER A 60 -1.04 -12.51 3.82
CA SER A 60 0.15 -12.99 4.54
C SER A 60 -0.04 -14.43 5.00
N GLY A 61 1.07 -15.16 5.14
CA GLY A 61 1.10 -16.53 5.66
C GLY A 61 1.21 -16.61 7.17
#